data_AF-A0A857C4B2-F1
#
_entry.id   AF-A0A857C4B2-F1
#
_cell.length_a   1.000
_cell.length_b   1.000
_cell.length_c   1.000
_cell.angle_alpha   90.00
_cell.angle_beta   90.00
_cell.angle_gamma   90.00
#
_symmetry.space_group_name_H-M   'P 1'
#
loop_
_entity.id
_entity.type
_entity.pdbx_description
1 polymer ?
#
loop_
_entity_poly.entity_id
_entity_poly.type
_entity_poly.pdbx_seq_one_letter_code
_entity_poly.pdbx_strand_id
1 'polypeptide(L)'
;MRLFVNPFAPRDRRPSPAETAGSHTEGDRQALRERVKQGVRKVLAPGEDAVISVSELACGEDGCPDVETVIGIHEAGAPARRLRLHMPLAAVGLADIAAAAEDARRTADKDRSA
;
A
#
# COMPACT_ATOMS: atom_id res chain seq x y z
N MET A 1 8.73 36.26 -26.94
CA MET A 1 8.22 34.91 -26.63
C MET A 1 8.60 34.57 -25.19
N ARG A 2 7.70 34.75 -24.21
CA ARG A 2 7.98 34.42 -22.81
C ARG A 2 7.54 32.97 -22.56
N LEU A 3 8.52 32.07 -22.41
CA LEU A 3 8.29 30.72 -21.90
C LEU A 3 7.77 30.86 -20.46
N PHE A 4 6.51 30.50 -20.25
CA PHE A 4 5.91 30.43 -18.93
C PHE A 4 6.41 29.15 -18.25
N VAL A 5 7.48 29.27 -17.46
CA VAL A 5 7.99 28.16 -16.64
C VAL A 5 7.05 28.00 -15.45
N ASN A 6 6.41 26.84 -15.36
CA ASN A 6 5.49 26.48 -14.28
C ASN A 6 6.25 26.45 -12.93
N PRO A 7 5.91 27.32 -11.97
CA PRO A 7 6.61 27.43 -10.69
C PRO A 7 6.44 26.22 -9.76
N PHE A 8 5.54 25.30 -10.09
CA PHE A 8 5.25 24.09 -9.31
C PHE A 8 5.88 22.81 -9.87
N ALA A 9 6.67 22.87 -10.95
CA ALA A 9 7.38 21.68 -11.45
C ALA A 9 8.55 21.33 -10.50
N PRO A 10 8.57 20.13 -9.87
CA PRO A 10 9.68 19.71 -9.04
C PRO A 10 10.90 19.50 -9.95
N ARG A 11 11.91 20.36 -9.80
CA ARG A 11 13.19 20.20 -10.48
C ARG A 11 13.92 19.05 -9.82
N ASP A 12 14.22 17.99 -10.57
CA ASP A 12 15.03 16.84 -10.15
C ASP A 12 16.13 17.25 -9.18
N ARG A 13 15.88 17.01 -7.89
CA ARG A 13 16.81 17.35 -6.82
C ARG A 13 17.79 16.21 -6.67
N ARG A 14 19.02 16.40 -7.14
CA ARG A 14 20.14 15.52 -6.79
C ARG A 14 20.33 15.60 -5.26
N PRO A 15 20.25 14.49 -4.50
CA PRO A 15 20.44 14.53 -3.05
C PRO A 15 21.90 14.84 -2.70
N SER A 16 22.12 15.59 -1.62
CA SER A 16 23.44 16.05 -1.15
C SER A 16 24.04 15.04 -0.15
N PRO A 17 25.36 14.81 -0.11
CA PRO A 17 25.99 13.76 0.72
C PRO A 17 25.95 13.98 2.25
N ALA A 18 25.25 15.01 2.75
CA ALA A 18 25.14 15.31 4.18
C ALA A 18 23.85 14.79 4.85
N GLU A 19 22.89 14.25 4.08
CA GLU A 19 21.58 13.80 4.58
C GLU A 19 21.55 12.30 4.97
N THR A 20 22.71 11.65 5.16
CA THR A 20 22.84 10.19 5.32
C THR A 20 22.48 9.65 6.73
N ALA A 21 21.86 10.45 7.60
CA ALA A 21 21.40 9.99 8.92
C ALA A 21 19.86 10.03 9.01
N GLY A 22 19.20 9.09 8.34
CA GLY A 22 17.76 8.82 8.55
C GLY A 22 16.89 8.57 7.31
N SER A 23 17.44 8.41 6.11
CA SER A 23 16.64 8.39 4.88
C SER A 23 16.36 6.98 4.36
N HIS A 24 15.22 6.38 4.76
CA HIS A 24 14.56 5.44 3.86
C HIS A 24 14.11 6.26 2.64
N THR A 25 14.75 6.06 1.50
CA THR A 25 14.46 6.83 0.28
C THR A 25 13.04 6.54 -0.20
N GLU A 26 12.35 7.52 -0.77
CA GLU A 26 11.03 7.35 -1.40
C GLU A 26 11.02 6.16 -2.39
N GLY A 27 12.15 5.91 -3.07
CA GLY A 27 12.34 4.76 -3.96
C GLY A 27 12.30 3.40 -3.26
N ASP A 28 12.79 3.29 -2.02
CA ASP A 28 12.76 2.05 -1.24
C ASP A 28 11.31 1.72 -0.84
N ARG A 29 10.55 2.73 -0.39
CA ARG A 29 9.11 2.60 -0.11
C ARG A 29 8.31 2.25 -1.36
N GLN A 30 8.62 2.85 -2.51
CA GLN A 30 7.97 2.52 -3.77
C GLN A 30 8.24 1.06 -4.17
N ALA A 31 9.48 0.58 -4.03
CA ALA A 31 9.82 -0.81 -4.31
C ALA A 31 9.07 -1.79 -3.39
N LEU A 32 8.95 -1.48 -2.11
CA LEU A 32 8.15 -2.26 -1.15
C LEU A 32 6.67 -2.32 -1.56
N ARG A 33 6.07 -1.19 -1.95
CA ARG A 33 4.68 -1.14 -2.42
C ARG A 33 4.46 -2.02 -3.64
N GLU A 34 5.35 -1.94 -4.63
CA GLU A 34 5.26 -2.77 -5.83
C GLU A 34 5.40 -4.26 -5.52
N ARG A 35 6.31 -4.62 -4.60
CA ARG A 35 6.49 -6.00 -4.13
C ARG A 35 5.20 -6.55 -3.51
N VAL A 36 4.53 -5.76 -2.67
CA VAL A 36 3.24 -6.12 -2.07
C VAL A 36 2.14 -6.20 -3.11
N LYS A 37 2.02 -5.24 -4.03
CA LYS A 37 1.05 -5.30 -5.13
C LYS A 37 1.20 -6.56 -5.98
N GLN A 38 2.44 -6.93 -6.31
CA GLN A 38 2.72 -8.18 -7.04
C GLN A 38 2.29 -9.41 -6.22
N GLY A 39 2.53 -9.40 -4.90
CA GLY A 39 2.06 -10.46 -4.02
C GLY A 39 0.55 -10.60 -4.00
N VAL A 40 -0.17 -9.47 -3.88
CA VAL A 40 -1.62 -9.40 -3.97
C VAL A 40 -2.12 -9.96 -5.31
N ARG A 41 -1.49 -9.58 -6.42
CA ARG A 41 -1.84 -10.12 -7.75
C ARG A 41 -1.64 -11.63 -7.84
N LYS A 42 -0.57 -12.18 -7.23
CA LYS A 42 -0.32 -13.64 -7.23
C LYS A 42 -1.30 -14.41 -6.36
N VAL A 43 -1.68 -13.87 -5.20
CA VAL A 43 -2.54 -14.56 -4.23
C VAL A 43 -4.02 -14.43 -4.59
N LEU A 44 -4.47 -13.24 -4.95
CA LEU A 44 -5.89 -12.95 -5.18
C LEU A 44 -6.28 -13.00 -6.66
N ALA A 45 -5.32 -12.95 -7.58
CA ALA A 45 -5.53 -12.88 -9.03
C ALA A 45 -6.71 -11.94 -9.41
N PRO A 46 -6.70 -10.67 -8.94
CA PRO A 46 -7.75 -9.73 -9.28
C PRO A 46 -7.72 -9.46 -10.80
N GLY A 47 -8.84 -8.98 -11.35
CA GLY A 47 -8.93 -8.63 -12.76
C GLY A 47 -7.83 -7.67 -13.20
N GLU A 48 -7.49 -7.67 -14.50
CA GLU A 48 -6.36 -6.87 -15.00
C GLU A 48 -6.59 -5.35 -14.82
N ASP A 49 -7.86 -4.93 -14.87
CA ASP A 49 -8.34 -3.58 -14.58
C ASP A 49 -8.43 -3.24 -13.09
N ALA A 50 -8.07 -4.16 -12.20
CA ALA A 50 -8.16 -3.96 -10.77
C ALA A 50 -7.11 -2.95 -10.29
N VAL A 51 -7.58 -1.91 -9.62
CA VAL A 51 -6.72 -0.91 -8.99
C VAL A 51 -6.34 -1.39 -7.60
N ILE A 52 -5.04 -1.61 -7.37
CA ILE A 52 -4.47 -2.02 -6.08
C ILE A 52 -3.76 -0.84 -5.43
N SER A 53 -4.31 -0.35 -4.32
CA SER A 53 -3.78 0.73 -3.50
C SER A 53 -3.10 0.13 -2.26
N VAL A 54 -1.87 0.54 -1.95
CA VAL A 54 -1.13 0.07 -0.77
C VAL A 54 -0.69 1.29 0.03
N SER A 55 -1.17 1.39 1.27
CA SER A 55 -0.90 2.51 2.17
C SER A 55 -0.45 1.98 3.52
N GLU A 56 0.68 2.50 4.01
CA GLU A 56 1.11 2.31 5.39
C GLU A 56 0.56 3.47 6.21
N LEU A 57 -0.12 3.16 7.31
CA LEU A 57 -0.82 4.09 8.19
C LEU A 57 -0.24 3.92 9.60
N ALA A 58 -0.10 5.00 10.35
CA ALA A 58 0.25 4.90 11.76
C ALA A 58 -0.96 4.40 12.55
N CYS A 59 -0.76 3.35 13.36
CA CYS A 59 -1.82 2.83 14.22
C CYS A 59 -1.81 3.63 15.53
N GLY A 60 -2.88 4.38 15.80
CA GLY A 60 -2.98 5.25 16.97
C GLY A 60 -3.55 4.60 18.23
N GLU A 61 -3.62 3.26 18.30
CA GLU A 61 -4.19 2.53 19.43
C GLU A 61 -3.14 1.99 20.40
N ASP A 62 -3.41 2.09 21.70
CA ASP A 62 -2.60 1.51 22.78
C ASP A 62 -2.51 -0.02 22.62
N GLY A 63 -1.31 -0.51 22.28
CA GLY A 63 -1.01 -1.94 22.14
C GLY A 63 -0.83 -2.45 20.71
N CYS A 64 -0.98 -1.60 19.69
CA CYS A 64 -0.63 -1.95 18.31
C CYS A 64 0.80 -1.54 17.94
N PRO A 65 1.45 -2.22 16.97
CA PRO A 65 2.67 -1.70 16.36
C PRO A 65 2.37 -0.33 15.74
N ASP A 66 3.33 0.59 15.84
CA ASP A 66 3.22 2.00 15.43
C ASP A 66 2.62 2.20 14.03
N VAL A 67 2.66 1.18 13.16
CA VAL A 67 2.16 1.20 11.79
C VAL A 67 1.41 -0.07 11.38
N GLU A 68 0.38 0.11 10.56
CA GLU A 68 -0.36 -0.93 9.84
C GLU A 68 -0.29 -0.71 8.32
N THR A 69 -0.41 -1.78 7.56
CA THR A 69 -0.50 -1.75 6.10
C THR A 69 -1.92 -2.05 5.66
N VAL A 70 -2.52 -1.12 4.92
CA VAL A 70 -3.84 -1.28 4.32
C VAL A 70 -3.71 -1.41 2.82
N ILE A 71 -4.29 -2.48 2.27
CA ILE A 71 -4.33 -2.79 0.85
C ILE A 71 -5.78 -2.69 0.37
N GLY A 72 -6.07 -1.75 -0.52
CA GLY A 72 -7.35 -1.62 -1.19
C GLY A 72 -7.30 -2.26 -2.58
N ILE A 73 -8.28 -3.10 -2.89
CA ILE A 73 -8.46 -3.70 -4.22
C ILE A 73 -9.82 -3.24 -4.74
N HIS A 74 -9.79 -2.50 -5.84
CA HIS A 74 -10.97 -1.93 -6.48
C HIS A 74 -11.11 -2.56 -7.86
N GLU A 75 -12.12 -3.41 -8.04
CA GLU A 75 -12.44 -4.02 -9.32
C GLU A 75 -13.73 -3.42 -9.87
N ALA A 76 -13.79 -3.24 -11.19
CA ALA A 76 -14.99 -2.74 -11.84
C ALA A 76 -16.16 -3.73 -11.65
N GLY A 77 -17.26 -3.27 -11.05
CA GLY A 77 -18.45 -4.10 -10.81
C GLY A 77 -18.39 -5.02 -9.60
N ALA A 78 -17.31 -4.98 -8.80
CA ALA A 78 -17.22 -5.72 -7.54
C ALA A 78 -17.13 -4.77 -6.33
N PRO A 79 -17.57 -5.20 -5.14
CA PRO A 79 -17.35 -4.43 -3.92
C PRO A 79 -15.86 -4.28 -3.64
N ALA A 80 -15.45 -3.06 -3.25
CA ALA A 80 -14.07 -2.77 -2.90
C ALA A 80 -13.62 -3.63 -1.71
N ARG A 81 -12.52 -4.37 -1.90
CA ARG A 81 -11.95 -5.23 -0.86
C ARG A 81 -10.83 -4.47 -0.15
N ARG A 82 -10.79 -4.54 1.18
CA ARG A 82 -9.73 -3.95 1.99
C ARG A 82 -9.10 -5.03 2.84
N LEU A 83 -7.79 -5.17 2.74
CA LEU A 83 -6.98 -6.04 3.57
C LEU A 83 -6.24 -5.15 4.56
N ARG A 84 -6.38 -5.42 5.85
CA ARG A 84 -5.66 -4.70 6.91
C ARG A 84 -4.66 -5.65 7.52
N LEU A 85 -3.39 -5.24 7.55
CA LEU A 85 -2.32 -5.99 8.17
C LEU A 85 -1.71 -5.10 9.25
N HIS A 86 -1.77 -5.53 10.51
CA HIS A 86 -1.22 -4.80 11.65
C HIS A 86 0.31 -4.95 11.73
N MET A 87 0.99 -4.56 10.66
CA MET A 87 2.44 -4.65 10.51
C MET A 87 2.95 -3.63 9.46
N PRO A 88 4.24 -3.22 9.54
CA PRO A 88 4.84 -2.33 8.56
C PRO A 88 4.90 -2.98 7.17
N LEU A 89 4.89 -2.13 6.13
CA LEU A 89 4.91 -2.57 4.73
C LEU A 89 6.14 -3.43 4.41
N ALA A 90 7.26 -3.15 5.08
CA ALA A 90 8.50 -3.91 4.93
C ALA A 90 8.38 -5.37 5.39
N ALA A 91 7.53 -5.64 6.39
CA ALA A 91 7.31 -6.96 6.97
C ALA A 91 6.22 -7.76 6.24
N VAL A 92 5.42 -7.13 5.38
CA VAL A 92 4.33 -7.80 4.66
C VAL A 92 4.89 -8.85 3.68
N GLY A 93 4.56 -10.12 3.95
CA GLY A 93 4.87 -11.26 3.11
C GLY A 93 3.66 -11.79 2.34
N LEU A 94 3.91 -12.79 1.47
CA LEU A 94 2.85 -13.46 0.71
C LEU A 94 1.87 -14.23 1.61
N ALA A 95 2.40 -14.86 2.67
CA ALA A 95 1.59 -15.60 3.64
C ALA A 95 0.62 -14.69 4.39
N ASP A 96 1.08 -13.49 4.77
CA ASP A 96 0.27 -12.48 5.46
C ASP A 96 -0.83 -11.94 4.54
N ILE A 97 -0.50 -11.69 3.28
CA ILE A 97 -1.48 -11.28 2.26
C ILE A 97 -2.56 -12.35 2.09
N ALA A 98 -2.19 -13.64 2.06
CA ALA A 98 -3.14 -14.74 1.97
C ALA A 98 -4.01 -14.84 3.22
N ALA A 99 -3.42 -14.77 4.41
CA ALA A 99 -4.16 -14.78 5.66
C ALA A 99 -5.16 -13.61 5.77
N ALA A 100 -4.73 -12.41 5.41
CA ALA A 100 -5.58 -11.22 5.40
C ALA A 100 -6.70 -11.32 4.35
N ALA A 101 -6.44 -11.94 3.20
CA ALA A 101 -7.46 -12.19 2.17
C ALA A 101 -8.57 -13.12 2.67
N GLU A 102 -8.20 -14.18 3.38
CA GLU A 102 -9.16 -15.11 3.97
C GLU A 102 -9.98 -14.46 5.09
N ASP A 103 -9.34 -13.64 5.93
CA ASP A 103 -10.04 -12.88 6.97
C ASP A 103 -11.06 -11.89 6.38
N ALA A 104 -10.65 -11.14 5.34
CA ALA A 104 -11.51 -10.17 4.66
C ALA A 104 -12.72 -10.84 3.99
N ARG A 105 -12.57 -12.07 3.47
CA ARG A 105 -13.70 -12.86 2.95
C ARG A 105 -14.69 -13.21 4.06
N ARG A 106 -14.19 -13.63 5.23
CA ARG A 106 -15.01 -13.99 6.39
C ARG A 106 -15.79 -12.79 6.94
N THR A 107 -15.16 -11.62 7.01
CA THR A 107 -15.85 -10.39 7.44
C THR A 107 -16.88 -9.93 6.41
N ALA A 108 -16.55 -9.97 5.12
CA ALA A 108 -17.48 -9.60 4.06
C ALA A 108 -18.70 -10.52 3.95
N ASP A 109 -18.54 -11.81 4.24
CA ASP A 109 -19.65 -12.77 4.34
C ASP A 109 -20.56 -12.44 5.52
N LYS A 110 -19.97 -12.15 6.69
CA LYS A 110 -20.72 -11.80 7.90
C LYS A 110 -21.57 -10.52 7.74
N ASP A 111 -21.06 -9.52 7.02
CA ASP A 111 -21.78 -8.27 6.74
C ASP A 111 -22.98 -8.46 5.79
N ARG A 112 -22.94 -9.50 4.94
CA ARG A 112 -24.01 -9.84 3.99
C ARG A 112 -25.16 -10.64 4.63
N SER A 113 -24.91 -11.27 5.76
CA SER A 113 -25.91 -12.04 6.52
C SER A 113 -26.64 -11.23 7.60
N ALA A 114 -26.42 -9.92 7.67
CA ALA A 114 -27.07 -9.00 8.61
C ALA A 114 -28.23 -8.23 7.97
#